data_AF-A0A455UCG8-F1
#
_entry.id   AF-A0A455UCG8-F1
#
_cell.length_a   1.000
_cell.length_b   1.000
_cell.length_c   1.000
_cell.angle_alpha   90.00
_cell.angle_beta   90.00
_cell.angle_gamma   90.00
#
_symmetry.space_group_name_H-M   'P 1'
#
loop_
_entity.id
_entity.type
_entity.pdbx_description
1 polymer ?
#
loop_
_entity_poly.entity_id
_entity_poly.type
_entity_poly.pdbx_seq_one_letter_code
_entity_poly.pdbx_strand_id
1 'polypeptide(L)'
;MSNVPYAAMTFWWPSLSRQVRIEGPVEQVSADESDEYFASRPRGSQLGAWIATQSVVIPNRNWIEERQKRFEKSLRWSGHPPSDSLGWVSSRAGND
;
A
#
# COMPACT_ATOMS: atom_id res chain seq x y z
N MET A 1 7.41 7.54 -8.82
CA MET A 1 7.64 8.56 -7.78
C MET A 1 7.71 9.91 -8.44
N SER A 2 7.27 10.98 -7.76
CA SER A 2 7.55 12.35 -8.21
C SER A 2 9.04 12.49 -8.51
N ASN A 3 9.41 13.29 -9.50
CA ASN A 3 10.81 13.57 -9.83
C ASN A 3 11.56 14.34 -8.72
N VAL A 4 10.94 14.50 -7.56
CA VAL A 4 11.42 15.16 -6.35
C VAL A 4 11.07 14.25 -5.17
N PRO A 5 12.05 13.53 -4.58
CA PRO A 5 11.84 12.56 -3.51
C PRO A 5 11.76 13.26 -2.15
N TYR A 6 10.81 14.17 -1.99
CA TYR A 6 10.53 14.86 -0.74
C TYR A 6 9.05 14.70 -0.40
N ALA A 7 8.75 14.52 0.89
CA ALA A 7 7.38 14.40 1.37
C ALA A 7 7.18 15.19 2.67
N ALA A 8 5.90 15.44 2.96
CA ALA A 8 5.44 16.01 4.21
C ALA A 8 4.29 15.15 4.78
N MET A 9 4.31 14.92 6.09
CA MET A 9 3.27 14.20 6.82
C MET A 9 2.85 15.01 8.04
N THR A 10 1.55 15.04 8.32
CA THR A 10 0.97 15.73 9.48
C THR A 10 0.16 14.76 10.32
N PHE A 11 0.55 14.61 11.58
CA PHE A 11 -0.28 14.00 12.62
C PHE A 11 -1.05 15.09 13.35
N TRP A 12 -2.37 14.97 13.38
CA TRP A 12 -3.25 15.88 14.11
C TRP A 12 -3.97 15.11 15.21
N TRP A 13 -3.76 15.54 16.46
CA TRP A 13 -4.40 14.98 17.65
C TRP A 13 -5.31 16.03 18.28
N PRO A 14 -6.59 16.09 17.86
CA PRO A 14 -7.52 17.11 18.36
C PRO A 14 -7.78 17.00 19.86
N SER A 15 -7.85 15.77 20.39
CA SER A 15 -8.04 15.53 21.83
C SER A 15 -6.90 16.07 22.70
N LEU A 16 -5.71 16.21 22.11
CA LEU A 16 -4.52 16.77 22.77
C LEU A 16 -4.27 18.23 22.37
N SER A 17 -5.09 18.79 21.47
CA SER A 17 -4.82 20.07 20.80
C SER A 17 -3.40 20.16 20.23
N ARG A 18 -2.90 19.05 19.66
CA ARG A 18 -1.53 18.94 19.16
C ARG A 18 -1.50 18.61 17.68
N GLN A 19 -0.44 19.10 17.03
CA GLN A 19 -0.09 18.77 15.66
C GLN A 19 1.41 18.52 15.58
N VAL A 20 1.80 17.45 14.90
CA VAL A 20 3.20 17.15 14.57
C VAL A 20 3.33 17.10 13.06
N ARG A 21 4.30 17.83 12.52
CA ARG A 21 4.65 17.85 11.10
C ARG A 21 6.04 17.24 10.93
N ILE A 22 6.17 16.38 9.94
CA ILE A 22 7.43 15.75 9.55
C ILE A 22 7.62 16.03 8.07
N GLU A 23 8.76 16.59 7.70
CA GLU A 23 9.09 17.02 6.33
C GLU A 23 10.53 16.62 6.05
N GLY A 24 10.82 16.12 4.85
CA GLY A 24 12.17 15.69 4.51
C GLY A 24 12.25 14.84 3.24
N PRO A 25 13.47 14.39 2.90
CA PRO A 25 13.68 13.45 1.82
C PRO A 25 13.01 12.11 2.14
N VAL A 26 12.60 11.39 1.10
CA VAL A 26 12.07 10.03 1.19
C VAL A 26 12.85 9.07 0.33
N GLU A 27 13.01 7.85 0.81
CA GLU A 27 13.61 6.76 0.06
C GLU A 27 12.67 5.56 0.02
N GLN A 28 12.78 4.79 -1.07
CA GLN A 28 12.11 3.52 -1.19
C GLN A 28 12.77 2.51 -0.25
N VAL A 29 11.97 1.75 0.51
CA VAL A 29 12.53 0.66 1.34
C VAL A 29 12.91 -0.53 0.47
N SER A 30 13.70 -1.45 1.03
CA SER A 30 14.09 -2.67 0.32
C SER A 30 12.88 -3.53 -0.05
N ALA A 31 13.02 -4.31 -1.13
CA ALA A 31 11.97 -5.25 -1.54
C ALA A 31 11.68 -6.26 -0.43
N ASP A 32 12.72 -6.79 0.23
CA ASP A 32 12.59 -7.76 1.32
C ASP A 32 11.79 -7.18 2.51
N GLU A 33 12.07 -5.95 2.92
CA GLU A 33 11.34 -5.26 4.00
C GLU A 33 9.87 -5.02 3.62
N SER A 34 9.63 -4.65 2.35
CA SER A 34 8.28 -4.48 1.82
C SER A 34 7.49 -5.79 1.78
N ASP A 35 8.13 -6.88 1.37
CA ASP A 35 7.53 -8.21 1.28
C ASP A 35 7.25 -8.82 2.66
N GLU A 36 8.18 -8.66 3.61
CA GLU A 36 8.00 -9.08 5.00
C GLU A 36 6.82 -8.32 5.64
N TYR A 37 6.78 -7.00 5.48
CA TYR A 37 5.64 -6.20 5.94
C TYR A 37 4.33 -6.64 5.27
N PHE A 38 4.33 -6.87 3.95
CA PHE A 38 3.15 -7.31 3.22
C PHE A 38 2.62 -8.65 3.75
N ALA A 39 3.51 -9.62 3.96
CA ALA A 39 3.18 -10.96 4.44
C ALA A 39 2.58 -10.94 5.87
N SER A 40 2.97 -9.96 6.70
CA SER A 40 2.44 -9.79 8.05
C SER A 40 0.97 -9.33 8.11
N ARG A 41 0.44 -8.77 7.01
CA ARG A 41 -0.90 -8.15 7.02
C ARG A 41 -2.02 -9.18 7.08
N PRO A 42 -3.20 -8.84 7.62
CA PRO A 42 -4.37 -9.73 7.54
C PRO A 42 -4.67 -10.13 6.09
N ARG A 43 -5.10 -11.38 5.88
CA ARG A 43 -5.35 -11.94 4.54
C ARG A 43 -6.29 -11.07 3.69
N GLY A 44 -7.33 -10.49 4.30
CA GLY A 44 -8.23 -9.55 3.60
C GLY A 44 -7.53 -8.28 3.10
N SER A 45 -6.57 -7.74 3.85
CA SER A 45 -5.78 -6.57 3.45
C SER A 45 -4.80 -6.91 2.32
N GLN A 46 -4.17 -8.09 2.38
CA GLN A 46 -3.33 -8.60 1.30
C GLN A 46 -4.15 -8.82 0.01
N LEU A 47 -5.37 -9.35 0.13
CA LEU A 47 -6.26 -9.57 -1.00
C LEU A 47 -6.80 -8.25 -1.58
N GLY A 48 -7.21 -7.30 -0.73
CA GLY A 48 -7.70 -5.99 -1.17
C GLY A 48 -6.66 -5.22 -1.99
N ALA A 49 -5.41 -5.32 -1.55
CA ALA A 49 -4.23 -4.83 -2.25
C ALA A 49 -4.03 -5.41 -3.67
N TRP A 50 -4.52 -6.63 -3.94
CA TRP A 50 -4.47 -7.26 -5.26
C TRP A 50 -5.66 -6.93 -6.14
N ILE A 51 -6.84 -6.77 -5.53
CA ILE A 51 -8.09 -6.58 -6.27
C ILE A 51 -8.12 -5.19 -6.92
N ALA A 52 -7.66 -4.16 -6.21
CA ALA A 52 -7.77 -2.79 -6.63
C ALA A 52 -6.41 -2.24 -7.07
N THR A 53 -6.25 -1.98 -8.37
CA THR A 53 -5.15 -1.14 -8.85
C THR A 53 -5.39 0.27 -8.35
N GLN A 54 -4.56 0.72 -7.40
CA GLN A 54 -4.74 2.01 -6.75
C GLN A 54 -4.68 3.14 -7.78
N SER A 55 -5.58 4.12 -7.62
CA SER A 55 -5.66 5.34 -8.45
C SER A 55 -6.03 5.12 -9.93
N VAL A 56 -6.62 3.99 -10.29
CA VAL A 56 -7.17 3.73 -11.63
C VAL A 56 -8.70 3.91 -11.63
N VAL A 57 -9.25 4.52 -12.69
CA VAL A 57 -10.70 4.65 -12.88
C VAL A 57 -11.32 3.25 -13.01
N ILE A 58 -12.33 2.99 -12.18
CA ILE A 58 -13.10 1.74 -12.22
C ILE A 58 -14.54 2.01 -12.61
N PRO A 59 -15.24 1.04 -13.22
CA PRO A 59 -16.61 1.25 -13.71
C PRO A 59 -17.64 1.51 -12.60
N ASN A 60 -17.56 0.77 -11.49
CA ASN A 60 -18.47 0.85 -10.35
C ASN A 60 -17.98 -0.04 -9.19
N ARG A 61 -18.75 -0.06 -8.09
CA ARG A 61 -18.47 -0.92 -6.92
C ARG A 61 -18.55 -2.41 -7.23
N ASN A 62 -19.53 -2.85 -8.03
CA ASN A 62 -19.72 -4.28 -8.35
C ASN A 62 -18.46 -4.87 -9.02
N TRP A 63 -17.73 -4.07 -9.80
CA TRP A 63 -16.47 -4.47 -10.39
C TRP A 63 -15.42 -4.93 -9.35
N ILE A 64 -15.34 -4.28 -8.19
CA ILE A 64 -14.45 -4.70 -7.09
C ILE A 64 -14.94 -6.02 -6.49
N GLU A 65 -16.24 -6.14 -6.24
CA GLU A 65 -16.84 -7.30 -5.59
C GLU A 65 -16.71 -8.58 -6.43
N GLU A 66 -16.88 -8.46 -7.76
CA GLU A 66 -16.68 -9.57 -8.70
C GLU A 66 -15.22 -10.02 -8.74
N ARG A 67 -14.28 -9.08 -8.76
CA ARG A 67 -12.85 -9.39 -8.67
C ARG A 67 -12.51 -10.07 -7.37
N GLN A 68 -13.04 -9.58 -6.24
CA GLN A 68 -12.84 -10.22 -4.94
C GLN A 68 -13.30 -11.68 -4.96
N LYS A 69 -14.53 -11.95 -5.40
CA LYS A 69 -15.07 -13.32 -5.51
C LYS A 69 -14.23 -14.20 -6.43
N ARG A 70 -13.72 -13.64 -7.53
CA ARG A 70 -12.86 -14.36 -8.49
C ARG A 70 -11.53 -14.75 -7.85
N PHE A 71 -10.89 -13.85 -7.11
CA PHE A 71 -9.60 -14.11 -6.46
C PHE A 71 -9.73 -15.03 -5.24
N GLU A 72 -10.79 -14.89 -4.43
CA GLU A 72 -11.09 -15.80 -3.31
C GLU A 72 -11.32 -17.24 -3.78
N LYS A 73 -12.01 -17.42 -4.91
CA LYS A 73 -12.24 -18.74 -5.52
C LYS A 73 -11.01 -19.29 -6.22
N SER A 74 -10.06 -18.45 -6.62
CA SER A 74 -8.82 -18.93 -7.22
C SER A 74 -7.93 -19.54 -6.14
N LEU A 75 -7.83 -20.88 -6.12
CA LEU A 75 -6.92 -21.67 -5.28
C LEU A 75 -5.42 -21.37 -5.51
N ARG A 76 -5.11 -20.39 -6.37
CA ARG A 76 -3.76 -20.04 -6.83
C ARG A 76 -3.04 -19.03 -5.94
N TRP A 77 -3.73 -18.48 -4.93
CA TRP A 77 -3.13 -17.50 -4.03
C TRP A 77 -2.38 -18.20 -2.90
N SER A 78 -1.05 -18.28 -3.04
CA SER A 78 -0.11 -18.90 -2.09
C SER A 78 0.40 -17.94 -1.00
N GLY A 79 -0.16 -16.73 -0.90
CA GLY A 79 0.30 -15.72 0.07
C GLY A 79 1.43 -14.81 -0.43
N HIS A 80 1.93 -15.02 -1.64
CA HIS A 80 2.96 -14.17 -2.25
C HIS A 80 2.39 -13.37 -3.43
N PRO A 81 2.67 -12.06 -3.54
CA PRO A 81 2.36 -11.28 -4.74
C PRO A 81 2.92 -11.98 -5.98
N PRO A 82 2.21 -12.02 -7.13
CA PRO A 82 2.88 -12.33 -8.37
C PRO A 82 3.90 -11.22 -8.59
N SER A 83 5.06 -11.51 -9.18
CA SER A 83 6.09 -10.51 -9.54
C SER A 83 5.54 -9.28 -10.28
N ASP A 84 4.35 -9.41 -10.86
CA ASP A 84 3.69 -8.45 -11.73
C ASP A 84 2.61 -7.61 -11.01
N SER A 85 2.45 -7.74 -9.68
CA SER A 85 1.59 -6.79 -8.95
C SER A 85 2.31 -5.44 -8.88
N LEU A 86 1.94 -4.56 -9.80
CA LEU A 86 2.33 -3.15 -9.85
C LEU A 86 2.41 -2.52 -8.44
N GLY A 87 3.65 -2.42 -7.92
CA GLY A 87 4.07 -1.32 -7.06
C GLY A 87 3.55 -1.29 -5.62
N TRP A 88 3.54 -2.40 -4.89
CA TRP A 88 3.64 -2.29 -3.43
C TRP A 88 5.03 -1.77 -3.08
N VAL A 89 5.11 -0.45 -2.91
CA VAL A 89 6.34 0.26 -2.60
C VAL A 89 6.13 0.95 -1.27
N SER A 90 6.82 0.45 -0.26
CA SER A 90 6.95 1.15 1.02
C SER A 90 8.03 2.22 0.89
N SER A 91 7.85 3.35 1.57
CA SER A 91 8.83 4.45 1.61
C SER A 91 9.02 4.89 3.05
N ARG A 92 10.23 5.28 3.40
CA ARG A 92 10.58 5.79 4.73
C ARG A 92 11.23 7.17 4.63
N ALA A 93 11.26 7.88 5.75
CA ALA A 93 12.03 9.12 5.85
C ALA A 93 13.52 8.81 5.62
N GLY A 94 14.18 9.58 4.77
CA GLY A 94 15.64 9.50 4.64
C GLY A 94 16.32 9.99 5.90
N ASN A 95 17.35 9.28 6.35
CA ASN A 95 18.24 9.78 7.41
C ASN A 95 19.25 10.73 6.78
N ASP A 96 19.21 12.00 7.18
CA ASP A 96 20.33 12.94 7.05
C ASP A 96 21.16 12.92 8.35
#